data_AF-A0A5P9XSI2-F1
#
_entry.id   AF-A0A5P9XSI2-F1
#
_cell.length_a   1.000
_cell.length_b   1.000
_cell.length_c   1.000
_cell.angle_alpha   90.00
_cell.angle_beta   90.00
_cell.angle_gamma   90.00
#
_symmetry.space_group_name_H-M   'P 1'
#
loop_
_entity.id
_entity.type
_entity.pdbx_description
1 polymer ?
#
loop_
_entity_poly.entity_id
_entity_poly.type
_entity_poly.pdbx_seq_one_letter_code
_entity_poly.pdbx_strand_id
1 'polypeptide(L)' 'MTITETPNELHQLVHKLGGPTFVARELKIPVSTLHGWMKQGQVPNMQKWIELKELEKRMQEVLK' A
#
# COMPACT_ATOMS: atom_id res chain seq x y z
N MET A 1 5.29 -1.17 -17.38
CA MET A 1 6.50 -1.16 -16.54
C MET A 1 6.08 -1.61 -15.16
N THR A 2 6.51 -2.77 -14.71
CA THR A 2 6.15 -3.35 -13.41
C THR A 2 7.23 -2.94 -12.41
N ILE A 3 6.86 -2.20 -11.36
CA ILE A 3 7.79 -1.79 -10.31
C ILE A 3 7.93 -2.98 -9.35
N THR A 4 9.09 -3.62 -9.34
CA THR A 4 9.45 -4.69 -8.41
C THR A 4 10.10 -4.04 -7.18
N GLU A 5 9.30 -3.72 -6.16
CA GLU A 5 9.80 -3.48 -4.81
C GLU A 5 9.82 -4.82 -4.07
N THR A 6 10.79 -5.01 -3.18
CA THR A 6 10.98 -6.29 -2.48
C THR A 6 9.70 -6.65 -1.70
N PRO A 7 9.26 -7.93 -1.63
CA PRO A 7 8.00 -8.31 -0.97
C PRO A 7 7.86 -7.85 0.49
N ASN A 8 8.96 -7.47 1.12
CA ASN A 8 9.00 -6.94 2.47
C ASN A 8 8.61 -5.45 2.57
N GLU A 9 8.80 -4.64 1.52
CA GLU A 9 8.58 -3.18 1.57
C GLU A 9 7.10 -2.83 1.58
N LEU A 10 6.29 -3.45 0.71
CA LEU A 10 4.85 -3.22 0.71
C LEU A 10 4.22 -3.69 2.03
N HIS A 11 4.71 -4.80 2.58
CA HIS A 11 4.22 -5.32 3.85
C HIS A 11 4.54 -4.37 5.02
N GLN A 12 5.79 -3.89 5.09
CA GLN A 12 6.22 -2.88 6.07
C GLN A 12 5.45 -1.58 5.91
N LEU A 13 5.25 -1.11 4.68
CA LEU A 13 4.52 0.11 4.39
C LEU A 13 3.08 0.02 4.89
N VAL A 14 2.37 -1.04 4.51
CA VAL A 14 0.98 -1.24 4.91
C VAL A 14 0.84 -1.28 6.43
N HIS A 15 1.75 -1.97 7.12
CA HIS A 15 1.78 -1.97 8.60
C HIS A 15 2.08 -0.58 9.18
N LYS A 16 3.01 0.18 8.60
CA LYS A 16 3.37 1.54 9.03
C LYS A 16 2.20 2.52 8.89
N LEU A 17 1.34 2.33 7.88
CA LEU A 17 0.18 3.18 7.62
C LEU A 17 -1.04 2.89 8.52
N GLY A 18 -1.00 1.84 9.34
CA GLY A 18 -2.14 1.44 10.19
C GLY A 18 -2.74 0.07 9.85
N GLY A 19 -2.08 -0.69 8.98
CA GLY A 19 -2.41 -2.08 8.66
C GLY A 19 -3.24 -2.27 7.40
N PRO A 20 -3.41 -3.53 6.95
CA PRO A 20 -4.02 -3.86 5.67
C PRO A 20 -5.49 -3.46 5.57
N THR A 21 -6.24 -3.53 6.66
CA THR A 21 -7.65 -3.12 6.68
C THR A 21 -7.81 -1.62 6.45
N PHE A 22 -6.95 -0.81 7.07
CA PHE A 22 -6.97 0.65 6.94
C PHE A 22 -6.60 1.07 5.52
N VAL A 23 -5.46 0.55 5.03
CA VAL A 23 -4.97 0.88 3.68
C VAL A 23 -5.95 0.42 2.60
N ALA A 24 -6.54 -0.76 2.72
CA ALA A 24 -7.55 -1.24 1.77
C ALA A 24 -8.80 -0.35 1.75
N ARG A 25 -9.23 0.14 2.92
CA ARG A 25 -10.36 1.07 3.04
C ARG A 25 -10.07 2.41 2.36
N GLU A 26 -8.88 2.99 2.60
CA GLU A 26 -8.49 4.26 1.98
C GLU A 26 -8.35 4.14 0.46
N LEU A 27 -7.78 3.04 -0.02
CA LEU A 27 -7.66 2.74 -1.45
C LEU A 27 -8.97 2.28 -2.11
N LYS A 28 -10.04 2.12 -1.32
CA LYS A 28 -11.34 1.57 -1.75
C LYS A 28 -11.21 0.24 -2.50
N ILE A 29 -10.35 -0.65 -2.01
CA ILE A 29 -10.13 -1.99 -2.55
C ILE A 29 -10.49 -3.05 -1.51
N PRO A 30 -10.80 -4.29 -1.94
CA PRO A 30 -10.94 -5.40 -1.01
C PRO A 30 -9.63 -5.68 -0.27
N VAL A 31 -9.70 -6.02 1.02
CA VAL A 31 -8.53 -6.42 1.82
C VAL A 31 -7.82 -7.60 1.18
N SER A 32 -8.54 -8.56 0.61
CA SER A 32 -7.99 -9.70 -0.12
C SER A 32 -7.13 -9.28 -1.32
N THR A 33 -7.49 -8.19 -2.00
CA THR A 33 -6.71 -7.63 -3.12
C THR A 33 -5.39 -7.06 -2.61
N LEU A 34 -5.43 -6.29 -1.52
CA LEU A 34 -4.22 -5.77 -0.89
C LEU A 34 -3.32 -6.90 -0.35
N HIS A 35 -3.92 -7.93 0.25
CA HIS A 35 -3.22 -9.14 0.67
C HIS A 35 -2.54 -9.85 -0.50
N GLY A 36 -3.20 -9.89 -1.66
CA GLY A 36 -2.62 -10.40 -2.90
C GLY A 36 -1.37 -9.60 -3.31
N TRP A 37 -1.45 -8.27 -3.26
CA TRP A 37 -0.30 -7.41 -3.58
C TRP A 37 0.86 -7.60 -2.61
N MET A 38 0.57 -7.67 -1.31
CA MET A 38 1.57 -7.96 -0.28
C MET A 38 2.23 -9.32 -0.50
N LYS A 39 1.44 -10.36 -0.80
CA LYS A 39 1.96 -11.72 -1.06
C LYS A 39 2.81 -11.78 -2.33
N GLN A 40 2.44 -11.04 -3.37
CA GLN A 40 3.21 -10.94 -4.61
C GLN A 40 4.38 -9.95 -4.50
N GLY A 41 4.39 -9.11 -3.47
CA GLY A 41 5.37 -8.02 -3.32
C GLY A 41 5.23 -6.92 -4.35
N GLN A 42 4.10 -6.80 -5.03
CA GLN A 42 3.93 -5.82 -6.11
C GLN A 42 2.50 -5.30 -6.17
N VAL A 43 2.38 -4.03 -6.56
CA VAL A 43 1.10 -3.43 -6.90
C VAL A 43 0.96 -3.45 -8.42
N PRO A 44 -0.02 -4.18 -8.98
CA PRO A 44 -0.16 -4.38 -10.43
C PRO A 44 -0.60 -3.12 -11.18
N ASN A 45 -1.12 -2.12 -10.48
CA ASN A 45 -1.64 -0.89 -11.08
C ASN A 45 -0.84 0.33 -10.61
N MET A 46 -0.24 1.05 -11.56
CA MET A 46 0.55 2.27 -11.30
C MET A 46 -0.29 3.37 -10.63
N GLN A 47 -1.58 3.47 -10.94
CA GLN A 47 -2.46 4.43 -10.28
C GLN A 47 -2.64 4.11 -8.79
N LYS A 48 -2.80 2.82 -8.45
CA LYS A 48 -2.91 2.37 -7.05
C LYS A 48 -1.60 2.57 -6.30
N TRP A 49 -0.47 2.46 -6.98
CA TRP A 49 0.83 2.77 -6.41
C TRP A 49 0.95 4.26 -6.04
N ILE A 50 0.49 5.15 -6.92
CA ILE A 50 0.45 6.59 -6.65
C ILE A 50 -0.45 6.89 -5.44
N GLU A 51 -1.67 6.34 -5.41
CA GLU A 51 -2.60 6.53 -4.27
C GLU A 51 -1.98 6.04 -2.94
N LEU A 52 -1.24 4.92 -2.96
CA LEU A 52 -0.55 4.38 -1.80
C LEU A 52 0.55 5.33 -1.28
N LYS A 53 1.33 5.92 -2.18
CA LYS A 53 2.37 6.91 -1.84
C LYS A 53 1.77 8.23 -1.36
N GLU A 54 0.64 8.65 -1.93
CA GLU A 54 -0.09 9.82 -1.44
C GLU A 54 -0.64 9.59 -0.03
N LEU A 55 -1.19 8.40 0.24
CA LEU A 55 -1.63 8.02 1.58
C LEU A 55 -0.46 8.02 2.57
N GLU A 56 0.70 7.49 2.17
CA GLU A 56 1.93 7.53 2.96
C GLU A 56 2.34 8.96 3.31
N LYS A 57 2.37 9.84 2.32
CA LYS A 57 2.72 11.25 2.52
C LYS A 57 1.74 11.94 3.47
N ARG A 58 0.43 11.76 3.29
CA ARG A 58 -0.59 12.33 4.17
C ARG A 58 -0.44 11.85 5.60
N MET A 59 -0.14 10.56 5.81
CA MET A 59 0.07 10.01 7.15
C MET A 59 1.34 10.53 7.81
N GLN A 60 2.43 10.73 7.05
CA GLN A 60 3.65 11.36 7.54
C GLN A 60 3.44 12.83 7.93
N GLU A 61 2.61 13.58 7.21
CA GLU A 61 2.28 14.97 7.55
C GLU A 61 1.40 15.09 8.81
N VAL A 62 0.51 14.12 9.06
CA VAL A 62 -0.36 14.11 10.25
C VAL A 62 0.40 13.69 11.53
N LEU A 63 1.48 12.92 11.40
CA LEU A 63 2.29 12.44 12.52
C LEU A 63 3.43 13.41 12.95
N LYS A 64 3.52 14.60 12.33
CA LYS A 64 4.56 15.61 12.57
C LYS A 64 4.02 16.78 13.38
#